data_AF-A0A9P8N3X2-F1
#
_entry.id   AF-A0A9P8N3X2-F1
#
_cell.length_a   1.000
_cell.length_b   1.000
_cell.length_c   1.000
_cell.angle_alpha   90.00
_cell.angle_beta   90.00
_cell.angle_gamma   90.00
#
_symmetry.space_group_name_H-M   'P 1'
#
loop_
_entity.id
_entity.type
_entity.pdbx_description
1 polymer ?
#
loop_
_entity_poly.entity_id
_entity_poly.type
_entity_poly.pdbx_seq_one_letter_code
_entity_poly.pdbx_strand_id
1 'polypeptide(L)'
;MSDPERVPYEDALTEGQGFNTFLQSGCMHDAVEIKGKPDSSKGSNDVEIIYNAQKITSYEKLVEALEIGASVGVSKMQTTGKAEFKFLDRREFETSFLTYLVKVDIRQQPSATSQYSFKWTAPANPNETYGNRFISGFVRGGALFARVSIVTEDSTHKRDIEQSATAAFSMYGVDVNVTQSMKSNLEQIQKHSKVHIYLHYVGAPPTNQAQTSGKEDDLLQLKSTADSFLADAKNHQWKRFALLEKYTNISDWKGQFTPLNYVGAADRSWSVFIDFTKYRATQKMIQDTDQDHYKGGKATMEKLNERASDALEGYRNWITGVSIDPEKAKQKPGYDSPERFRQEVLLAIQTKRFIAQKLSLDNGRQTHIIDDHLHPQATKLFELEAYQYGDVIGTSNVLFGKKDDDGIDKYICLMGRNVTPGYIEQSRFWVSEKAIEGVFEQKVSVVALPGLGCIQLELEDSGSQATKHFDFYVKKV
;
A
#
# COMPACT_ATOMS: atom_id res chain seq x y z
N MET A 1 -24.06 -25.93 -2.57
CA MET A 1 -24.35 -24.78 -3.44
C MET A 1 -23.10 -23.94 -3.48
N SER A 2 -22.57 -23.64 -4.67
CA SER A 2 -21.49 -22.66 -4.81
C SER A 2 -22.06 -21.27 -4.49
N ASP A 3 -21.32 -20.45 -3.74
CA ASP A 3 -21.72 -19.05 -3.54
C ASP A 3 -21.90 -18.34 -4.90
N PRO A 4 -22.92 -17.48 -5.04
CA PRO A 4 -23.14 -16.74 -6.28
C PRO A 4 -21.95 -15.83 -6.60
N GLU A 5 -21.56 -15.79 -7.88
CA GLU A 5 -20.49 -14.90 -8.36
C GLU A 5 -20.91 -13.44 -8.10
N ARG A 6 -20.03 -12.63 -7.52
CA ARG A 6 -20.34 -11.26 -7.09
C ARG A 6 -19.14 -10.34 -7.26
N VAL A 7 -19.42 -9.05 -7.43
CA VAL A 7 -18.42 -7.97 -7.56
C VAL A 7 -18.84 -6.76 -6.73
N PRO A 8 -17.88 -5.98 -6.18
CA PRO A 8 -18.19 -4.74 -5.49
C PRO A 8 -19.09 -3.83 -6.34
N TYR A 9 -20.07 -3.20 -5.70
CA TYR A 9 -20.94 -2.26 -6.40
C TYR A 9 -20.19 -0.98 -6.78
N GLU A 10 -20.40 -0.51 -8.00
CA GLU A 10 -20.02 0.82 -8.46
C GLU A 10 -21.27 1.59 -8.91
N ASP A 11 -21.21 2.92 -8.85
CA ASP A 11 -22.31 3.76 -9.30
C ASP A 11 -22.64 3.50 -10.77
N ALA A 12 -23.92 3.64 -11.10
CA ALA A 12 -24.54 3.34 -12.39
C ALA A 12 -24.75 1.85 -12.72
N LEU A 13 -24.35 0.88 -11.89
CA LEU A 13 -24.72 -0.52 -12.14
C LEU A 13 -26.23 -0.76 -11.95
N THR A 14 -26.87 -1.40 -12.94
CA THR A 14 -28.32 -1.71 -12.93
C THR A 14 -28.60 -3.20 -13.04
N GLU A 15 -29.74 -3.64 -12.52
CA GLU A 15 -30.21 -5.01 -12.76
C GLU A 15 -30.45 -5.23 -14.25
N GLY A 16 -30.20 -6.44 -14.74
CA GLY A 16 -30.35 -6.80 -16.15
C GLY A 16 -29.24 -6.24 -17.05
N GLN A 17 -28.26 -5.51 -16.52
CA GLN A 17 -27.13 -5.00 -17.28
C GLN A 17 -26.14 -6.12 -17.62
N GLY A 18 -25.61 -6.13 -18.85
CA GLY A 18 -24.46 -6.97 -19.21
C GLY A 18 -23.20 -6.56 -18.44
N PHE A 19 -22.26 -7.47 -18.25
CA PHE A 19 -21.11 -7.24 -17.37
C PHE A 19 -19.86 -7.96 -17.86
N ASN A 20 -18.73 -7.24 -17.87
CA ASN A 20 -17.41 -7.80 -18.14
C ASN A 20 -16.71 -8.09 -16.82
N THR A 21 -16.61 -9.38 -16.47
CA THR A 21 -15.98 -9.82 -15.21
C THR A 21 -14.47 -9.54 -15.12
N PHE A 22 -13.78 -9.42 -16.25
CA PHE A 22 -12.35 -9.12 -16.25
C PHE A 22 -12.11 -7.64 -15.99
N LEU A 23 -12.86 -6.74 -16.62
CA LEU A 23 -12.76 -5.30 -16.36
C LEU A 23 -13.57 -4.84 -15.14
N GLN A 24 -14.37 -5.74 -14.57
CA GLN A 24 -15.43 -5.48 -13.59
C GLN A 24 -16.28 -4.25 -13.93
N SER A 25 -16.63 -4.11 -15.20
CA SER A 25 -17.39 -2.97 -15.71
C SER A 25 -18.73 -3.40 -16.28
N GLY A 26 -19.72 -2.53 -16.09
CA GLY A 26 -21.02 -2.66 -16.76
C GLY A 26 -20.89 -2.46 -18.27
N CYS A 27 -21.64 -3.23 -19.03
CA CYS A 27 -21.76 -3.15 -20.49
C CYS A 27 -23.16 -2.60 -20.83
N MET A 28 -23.88 -3.23 -21.76
CA MET A 28 -25.23 -2.83 -22.16
C MET A 28 -26.24 -2.91 -20.99
N HIS A 29 -26.90 -1.79 -20.70
CA HIS A 29 -28.09 -1.75 -19.84
C HIS A 29 -29.27 -2.47 -20.50
N ASP A 30 -30.16 -3.02 -19.67
CA ASP A 30 -31.35 -3.75 -20.12
C ASP A 30 -31.05 -4.94 -21.06
N ALA A 31 -29.87 -5.52 -20.98
CA ALA A 31 -29.49 -6.72 -21.74
C ALA A 31 -30.37 -7.93 -21.40
N VAL A 32 -30.83 -8.02 -20.15
CA VAL A 32 -31.71 -9.07 -19.64
C VAL A 32 -32.91 -8.44 -18.96
N GLU A 33 -34.11 -8.89 -19.33
CA GLU A 33 -35.32 -8.59 -18.58
C GLU A 33 -35.42 -9.53 -17.38
N ILE A 34 -35.57 -8.95 -16.18
CA ILE A 34 -35.77 -9.71 -14.95
C ILE A 34 -37.26 -9.73 -14.61
N LYS A 35 -37.86 -10.92 -14.63
CA LYS A 35 -39.27 -11.20 -14.32
C LYS A 35 -39.38 -11.85 -12.95
N GLY A 36 -40.35 -11.42 -12.16
CA GLY A 36 -40.51 -11.83 -10.77
C GLY A 36 -40.07 -10.70 -9.85
N LYS A 37 -41.02 -10.19 -9.07
CA LYS A 37 -40.68 -9.25 -7.99
C LYS A 37 -40.00 -10.09 -6.90
N PRO A 38 -38.81 -9.71 -6.42
CA PRO A 38 -38.40 -10.17 -5.11
C PRO A 38 -39.52 -9.74 -4.16
N ASP A 39 -40.13 -10.69 -3.49
CA ASP A 39 -41.12 -10.40 -2.46
C ASP A 39 -40.35 -9.64 -1.37
N SER A 40 -40.37 -8.31 -1.43
CA SER A 40 -39.65 -7.41 -0.51
C SER A 40 -40.19 -7.53 0.92
N SER A 41 -41.26 -8.31 1.11
CA SER A 41 -41.85 -8.71 2.37
C SER A 41 -41.19 -9.95 3.02
N LYS A 42 -40.32 -10.68 2.30
CA LYS A 42 -39.56 -11.85 2.79
C LYS A 42 -38.06 -11.71 2.54
N GLY A 43 -37.48 -10.54 2.84
CA GLY A 43 -36.04 -10.47 3.04
C GLY A 43 -35.67 -11.42 4.18
N SER A 44 -34.68 -12.30 3.99
CA SER A 44 -34.08 -12.99 5.12
C SER A 44 -33.56 -11.91 6.07
N ASN A 45 -33.97 -11.96 7.34
CA ASN A 45 -33.44 -11.06 8.39
C ASN A 45 -31.94 -11.29 8.69
N ASP A 46 -31.28 -12.18 7.94
CA ASP A 46 -29.86 -12.48 8.09
C ASP A 46 -29.02 -11.35 7.48
N VAL A 47 -28.76 -10.36 8.34
CA VAL A 47 -27.76 -9.32 8.10
C VAL A 47 -26.41 -9.85 8.56
N GLU A 48 -25.48 -10.07 7.63
CA GLU A 48 -24.09 -10.34 7.96
C GLU A 48 -23.37 -9.01 8.22
N ILE A 49 -22.71 -8.90 9.37
CA ILE A 49 -21.92 -7.73 9.76
C ILE A 49 -20.50 -8.20 10.04
N ILE A 50 -19.55 -7.66 9.28
CA ILE A 50 -18.12 -7.82 9.52
C ILE A 50 -17.59 -6.47 9.98
N TYR A 51 -17.23 -6.36 11.25
CA TYR A 51 -16.57 -5.19 11.79
C TYR A 51 -15.30 -5.60 12.53
N ASN A 52 -14.14 -5.29 11.98
CA ASN A 52 -12.86 -5.60 12.60
C ASN A 52 -11.73 -4.70 12.10
N ALA A 53 -10.55 -4.86 12.70
CA ALA A 53 -9.31 -4.35 12.17
C ALA A 53 -8.28 -5.48 12.05
N GLN A 54 -7.44 -5.43 11.02
CA GLN A 54 -6.39 -6.42 10.79
C GLN A 54 -5.08 -5.74 10.37
N LYS A 55 -3.94 -6.26 10.87
CA LYS A 55 -2.61 -5.86 10.39
C LYS A 55 -2.41 -6.45 9.00
N ILE A 56 -2.15 -5.59 8.01
CA ILE A 56 -1.87 -5.99 6.63
C ILE A 56 -0.35 -5.99 6.43
N THR A 57 0.20 -7.14 6.02
CA THR A 57 1.65 -7.37 5.91
C THR A 57 2.15 -7.45 4.47
N SER A 58 1.24 -7.43 3.49
CA SER A 58 1.58 -7.47 2.06
C SER A 58 0.60 -6.59 1.28
N TYR A 59 1.09 -5.95 0.23
CA TYR A 59 0.30 -5.04 -0.59
C TYR A 59 -0.84 -5.77 -1.33
N GLU A 60 -0.59 -7.02 -1.73
CA GLU A 60 -1.55 -7.93 -2.36
C GLU A 60 -2.81 -8.08 -1.50
N LYS A 61 -2.62 -8.39 -0.21
CA LYS A 61 -3.71 -8.50 0.79
C LYS A 61 -4.51 -7.20 0.95
N LEU A 62 -3.87 -6.04 0.83
CA LEU A 62 -4.58 -4.75 0.87
C LEU A 62 -5.56 -4.63 -0.30
N VAL A 63 -5.13 -5.04 -1.49
CA VAL A 63 -5.94 -4.95 -2.72
C VAL A 63 -7.03 -6.03 -2.71
N GLU A 64 -6.70 -7.27 -2.33
CA GLU A 64 -7.65 -8.36 -2.17
C GLU A 64 -8.77 -8.02 -1.17
N ALA A 65 -8.45 -7.28 -0.11
CA ALA A 65 -9.44 -6.89 0.90
C ALA A 65 -10.53 -5.96 0.36
N LEU A 66 -10.27 -5.23 -0.73
CA LEU A 66 -11.27 -4.44 -1.46
C LEU A 66 -12.17 -5.29 -2.36
N GLU A 67 -11.86 -6.58 -2.53
CA GLU A 67 -12.59 -7.52 -3.39
C GLU A 67 -12.68 -7.06 -4.86
N ILE A 68 -11.72 -6.24 -5.31
CA ILE A 68 -11.57 -5.81 -6.71
C ILE A 68 -10.59 -6.70 -7.48
N GLY A 69 -10.80 -6.84 -8.78
CA GLY A 69 -9.89 -7.57 -9.66
C GLY A 69 -8.59 -6.82 -9.92
N ALA A 70 -7.49 -7.54 -10.14
CA ALA A 70 -6.17 -6.95 -10.43
C ALA A 70 -6.16 -6.06 -11.69
N SER A 71 -6.86 -6.48 -12.74
CA SER A 71 -7.13 -5.69 -13.96
C SER A 71 -7.80 -4.34 -13.66
N VAL A 72 -8.81 -4.35 -12.79
CA VAL A 72 -9.50 -3.14 -12.30
C VAL A 72 -8.53 -2.26 -11.52
N GLY A 73 -7.68 -2.86 -10.70
CA GLY A 73 -6.61 -2.16 -9.99
C GLY A 73 -5.71 -1.34 -10.94
N VAL A 74 -5.29 -1.93 -12.06
CA VAL A 74 -4.52 -1.23 -13.11
C VAL A 74 -5.31 -0.05 -13.71
N SER A 75 -6.58 -0.26 -14.03
CA SER A 75 -7.45 0.77 -14.62
C SER A 75 -7.77 1.92 -13.65
N LYS A 76 -8.19 1.63 -12.41
CA LYS A 76 -8.50 2.64 -11.37
C LYS A 76 -7.29 3.53 -11.07
N MET A 77 -6.10 2.96 -11.17
CA MET A 77 -4.84 3.66 -10.97
C MET A 77 -4.48 4.63 -12.09
N GLN A 78 -5.14 4.60 -13.25
CA GLN A 78 -4.86 5.51 -14.37
C GLN A 78 -5.25 6.96 -14.08
N THR A 79 -6.34 7.19 -13.34
CA THR A 79 -6.82 8.55 -13.04
C THR A 79 -6.15 9.11 -11.79
N THR A 80 -5.12 9.95 -11.99
CA THR A 80 -4.49 10.72 -10.91
C THR A 80 -5.51 11.68 -10.29
N GLY A 81 -5.83 11.51 -9.00
CA GLY A 81 -6.65 12.48 -8.24
C GLY A 81 -7.87 11.92 -7.49
N LYS A 82 -8.29 10.67 -7.70
CA LYS A 82 -9.40 10.06 -6.93
C LYS A 82 -8.94 9.58 -5.55
N ALA A 83 -9.83 9.59 -4.55
CA ALA A 83 -9.54 9.08 -3.20
C ALA A 83 -9.06 7.60 -3.21
N GLU A 84 -9.63 6.78 -4.11
CA GLU A 84 -9.23 5.38 -4.34
C GLU A 84 -7.75 5.24 -4.74
N PHE A 85 -7.19 6.22 -5.45
CA PHE A 85 -5.78 6.21 -5.84
C PHE A 85 -4.86 6.32 -4.62
N LYS A 86 -5.20 7.17 -3.65
CA LYS A 86 -4.39 7.32 -2.42
C LYS A 86 -4.49 6.08 -1.54
N PHE A 87 -5.67 5.47 -1.42
CA PHE A 87 -5.88 4.24 -0.67
C PHE A 87 -5.00 3.08 -1.17
N LEU A 88 -4.78 3.02 -2.48
CA LEU A 88 -3.96 1.98 -3.12
C LEU A 88 -2.51 2.43 -3.40
N ASP A 89 -2.02 3.53 -2.82
CA ASP A 89 -0.62 3.95 -2.99
C ASP A 89 0.32 2.89 -2.40
N ARG A 90 1.04 2.17 -3.27
CA ARG A 90 1.99 1.11 -2.90
C ARG A 90 3.20 1.65 -2.16
N ARG A 91 3.68 2.83 -2.53
CA ARG A 91 4.84 3.43 -1.88
C ARG A 91 4.51 3.76 -0.43
N GLU A 92 3.39 4.42 -0.18
CA GLU A 92 2.92 4.70 1.18
C GLU A 92 2.82 3.41 2.02
N PHE A 93 2.30 2.34 1.42
CA PHE A 93 2.25 1.02 2.05
C PHE A 93 3.65 0.47 2.39
N GLU A 94 4.59 0.51 1.43
CA GLU A 94 5.95 -0.03 1.61
C GLU A 94 6.82 0.82 2.55
N THR A 95 6.55 2.12 2.69
CA THR A 95 7.26 3.00 3.63
C THR A 95 6.62 3.03 5.03
N SER A 96 5.38 2.56 5.17
CA SER A 96 4.71 2.44 6.48
C SER A 96 5.40 1.39 7.34
N PHE A 97 5.64 1.70 8.61
CA PHE A 97 6.11 0.73 9.59
C PHE A 97 5.03 -0.32 9.90
N LEU A 98 3.78 0.14 10.10
CA LEU A 98 2.61 -0.72 10.25
C LEU A 98 1.49 -0.25 9.34
N THR A 99 0.78 -1.20 8.75
CA THR A 99 -0.48 -0.92 8.06
C THR A 99 -1.59 -1.74 8.70
N TYR A 100 -2.66 -1.06 9.09
CA TYR A 100 -3.91 -1.69 9.53
C TYR A 100 -5.01 -1.40 8.51
N LEU A 101 -5.88 -2.39 8.30
CA LEU A 101 -7.12 -2.22 7.58
C LEU A 101 -8.27 -2.38 8.57
N VAL A 102 -9.02 -1.29 8.80
CA VAL A 102 -10.30 -1.34 9.47
C VAL A 102 -11.37 -1.61 8.41
N LYS A 103 -12.22 -2.61 8.65
CA LYS A 103 -13.31 -3.00 7.77
C LYS A 103 -14.63 -2.97 8.53
N VAL A 104 -15.60 -2.23 7.99
CA VAL A 104 -17.01 -2.33 8.35
C VAL A 104 -17.74 -2.75 7.08
N ASP A 105 -18.32 -3.95 7.03
CA ASP A 105 -18.96 -4.52 5.84
C ASP A 105 -20.30 -5.13 6.25
N ILE A 106 -21.39 -4.56 5.74
CA ILE A 106 -22.77 -4.96 6.03
C ILE A 106 -23.35 -5.57 4.77
N ARG A 107 -23.91 -6.77 4.89
CA ARG A 107 -24.45 -7.54 3.76
C ARG A 107 -25.82 -8.09 4.13
N GLN A 108 -26.81 -7.75 3.33
CA GLN A 108 -28.17 -8.26 3.43
C GLN A 108 -28.45 -9.10 2.17
N GLN A 109 -28.67 -10.40 2.37
CA GLN A 109 -28.89 -11.30 1.25
C GLN A 109 -30.23 -10.99 0.54
N PRO A 110 -30.26 -11.00 -0.79
CA PRO A 110 -31.51 -10.87 -1.52
C PRO A 110 -32.32 -12.18 -1.48
N SER A 111 -33.65 -12.07 -1.52
CA SER A 111 -34.52 -13.23 -1.68
C SER A 111 -34.49 -13.76 -3.12
N ALA A 112 -34.30 -15.07 -3.27
CA ALA A 112 -34.06 -15.72 -4.56
C ALA A 112 -35.36 -16.23 -5.18
N THR A 113 -35.92 -15.51 -6.15
CA THR A 113 -36.83 -16.05 -7.19
C THR A 113 -36.96 -15.05 -8.33
N SER A 114 -36.04 -15.12 -9.30
CA SER A 114 -36.12 -14.33 -10.53
C SER A 114 -36.07 -15.24 -11.75
N GLN A 115 -36.91 -14.94 -12.72
CA GLN A 115 -36.86 -15.48 -14.07
C GLN A 115 -36.20 -14.44 -14.99
N TYR A 116 -35.45 -14.90 -15.97
CA TYR A 116 -34.67 -14.03 -16.86
C TYR A 116 -35.12 -14.22 -18.31
N SER A 117 -35.05 -13.17 -19.11
CA SER A 117 -35.29 -13.21 -20.56
C SER A 117 -34.28 -12.33 -21.28
N PHE A 118 -33.53 -12.90 -22.23
CA PHE A 118 -32.42 -12.21 -22.89
C PHE A 118 -32.89 -11.31 -24.06
N LYS A 119 -32.48 -10.03 -24.07
CA LYS A 119 -32.81 -9.07 -25.13
C LYS A 119 -31.69 -8.97 -26.18
N TRP A 120 -31.77 -9.84 -27.19
CA TRP A 120 -30.81 -9.88 -28.29
C TRP A 120 -31.05 -8.78 -29.33
N THR A 121 -30.02 -7.97 -29.61
CA THR A 121 -30.05 -6.88 -30.63
C THR A 121 -29.18 -7.16 -31.85
N ALA A 122 -28.50 -8.31 -31.91
CA ALA A 122 -27.57 -8.68 -32.97
C ALA A 122 -26.44 -7.65 -33.24
N PRO A 123 -25.66 -7.24 -32.22
CA PRO A 123 -24.54 -6.33 -32.41
C PRO A 123 -23.38 -7.01 -33.15
N ALA A 124 -22.52 -6.20 -33.79
CA ALA A 124 -21.32 -6.69 -34.47
C ALA A 124 -20.32 -7.38 -33.52
N ASN A 125 -20.17 -6.86 -32.29
CA ASN A 125 -19.31 -7.40 -31.25
C ASN A 125 -20.13 -7.78 -30.00
N PRO A 126 -20.75 -8.97 -29.96
CA PRO A 126 -21.61 -9.38 -28.84
C PRO A 126 -20.91 -9.41 -27.49
N ASN A 127 -19.66 -9.91 -27.43
CA ASN A 127 -18.90 -9.97 -26.18
C ASN A 127 -18.53 -8.58 -25.62
N GLU A 128 -18.31 -7.60 -26.49
CA GLU A 128 -18.08 -6.21 -26.08
C GLU A 128 -19.38 -5.55 -25.61
N THR A 129 -20.48 -5.81 -26.30
CA THR A 129 -21.80 -5.22 -26.01
C THR A 129 -22.41 -5.78 -24.72
N TYR A 130 -22.38 -7.09 -24.55
CA TYR A 130 -23.08 -7.79 -23.45
C TYR A 130 -22.15 -8.23 -22.31
N GLY A 131 -20.83 -8.24 -22.53
CA GLY A 131 -19.89 -8.85 -21.59
C GLY A 131 -20.07 -10.37 -21.50
N ASN A 132 -19.61 -10.95 -20.40
CA ASN A 132 -19.62 -12.40 -20.19
C ASN A 132 -20.54 -12.87 -19.04
N ARG A 133 -21.14 -11.93 -18.31
CA ARG A 133 -22.18 -12.12 -17.30
C ARG A 133 -23.25 -11.05 -17.47
N PHE A 134 -24.34 -11.18 -16.74
CA PHE A 134 -25.26 -10.08 -16.50
C PHE A 134 -25.50 -9.90 -14.99
N ILE A 135 -25.92 -8.71 -14.59
CA ILE A 135 -26.27 -8.39 -13.20
C ILE A 135 -27.67 -8.93 -12.92
N SER A 136 -27.76 -9.95 -12.09
CA SER A 136 -29.02 -10.61 -11.73
C SER A 136 -29.73 -9.96 -10.54
N GLY A 137 -29.03 -9.13 -9.77
CA GLY A 137 -29.54 -8.44 -8.60
C GLY A 137 -28.42 -7.83 -7.78
N PHE A 138 -28.74 -7.40 -6.56
CA PHE A 138 -27.79 -6.78 -5.65
C PHE A 138 -27.88 -7.35 -4.24
N VAL A 139 -26.72 -7.55 -3.61
CA VAL A 139 -26.63 -7.67 -2.14
C VAL A 139 -26.75 -6.27 -1.57
N ARG A 140 -27.68 -6.06 -0.63
CA ARG A 140 -27.87 -4.75 0.00
C ARG A 140 -26.91 -4.56 1.17
N GLY A 141 -26.68 -3.31 1.53
CA GLY A 141 -25.72 -2.87 2.55
C GLY A 141 -24.60 -2.02 1.95
N GLY A 142 -23.50 -1.90 2.68
CA GLY A 142 -22.36 -1.09 2.25
C GLY A 142 -21.11 -1.47 3.02
N ALA A 143 -19.97 -0.98 2.53
CA ALA A 143 -18.69 -1.16 3.21
C ALA A 143 -17.90 0.13 3.35
N LEU A 144 -17.21 0.23 4.48
CA LEU A 144 -16.16 1.20 4.77
C LEU A 144 -14.87 0.43 5.02
N PHE A 145 -13.85 0.80 4.25
CA PHE A 145 -12.49 0.36 4.43
C PHE A 145 -11.65 1.57 4.84
N ALA A 146 -10.89 1.46 5.94
CA ALA A 146 -9.92 2.47 6.31
C ALA A 146 -8.52 1.85 6.36
N ARG A 147 -7.65 2.32 5.46
CA ARG A 147 -6.21 2.01 5.53
C ARG A 147 -5.57 2.99 6.48
N VAL A 148 -5.03 2.48 7.57
CA VAL A 148 -4.20 3.25 8.50
C VAL A 148 -2.74 2.90 8.28
N SER A 149 -1.98 3.87 7.83
CA SER A 149 -0.54 3.82 7.61
C SER A 149 0.17 4.51 8.78
N ILE A 150 0.95 3.76 9.54
CA ILE A 150 1.75 4.27 10.66
C ILE A 150 3.20 4.34 10.19
N VAL A 151 3.71 5.55 10.04
CA VAL A 151 5.12 5.83 9.69
C VAL A 151 5.84 6.22 10.98
N THR A 152 6.79 5.39 11.41
CA THR A 152 7.56 5.68 12.63
C THR A 152 8.46 6.89 12.41
N GLU A 153 8.42 7.85 13.33
CA GLU A 153 9.38 8.98 13.36
C GLU A 153 10.57 8.67 14.26
N ASP A 154 10.47 7.61 15.06
CA ASP A 154 11.49 7.17 15.98
C ASP A 154 11.58 5.65 16.03
N SER A 155 12.58 5.13 15.31
CA SER A 155 12.80 3.69 15.19
C SER A 155 13.06 2.97 16.53
N THR A 156 13.46 3.69 17.59
CA THR A 156 13.67 3.09 18.92
C THR A 156 12.38 2.73 19.63
N HIS A 157 11.24 3.31 19.22
CA HIS A 157 9.92 3.05 19.80
C HIS A 157 9.11 2.04 18.98
N LYS A 158 9.70 1.41 17.94
CA LYS A 158 9.00 0.43 17.07
C LYS A 158 8.25 -0.64 17.86
N ARG A 159 8.87 -1.20 18.91
CA ARG A 159 8.24 -2.23 19.76
C ARG A 159 7.04 -1.70 20.54
N ASP A 160 7.17 -0.52 21.14
CA ASP A 160 6.10 0.11 21.91
C ASP A 160 4.93 0.47 21.00
N ILE A 161 5.22 1.03 19.81
CA ILE A 161 4.23 1.33 18.78
C ILE A 161 3.49 0.07 18.34
N GLU A 162 4.18 -1.06 18.12
CA GLU A 162 3.54 -2.33 17.77
C GLU A 162 2.58 -2.85 18.83
N GLN A 163 2.99 -2.79 20.10
CA GLN A 163 2.16 -3.23 21.23
C GLN A 163 0.94 -2.31 21.40
N SER A 164 1.15 -0.99 21.38
CA SER A 164 0.07 -0.02 21.47
C SER A 164 -0.90 -0.12 20.29
N ALA A 165 -0.40 -0.32 19.07
CA ALA A 165 -1.26 -0.53 17.90
C ALA A 165 -2.11 -1.80 18.04
N THR A 166 -1.53 -2.93 18.47
CA THR A 166 -2.26 -4.18 18.67
C THR A 166 -3.42 -3.99 19.65
N ALA A 167 -3.17 -3.32 20.77
CA ALA A 167 -4.20 -3.04 21.79
C ALA A 167 -5.22 -1.98 21.37
N ALA A 168 -4.79 -0.97 20.60
CA ALA A 168 -5.68 0.07 20.11
C ALA A 168 -6.67 -0.46 19.06
N PHE A 169 -6.18 -1.20 18.06
CA PHE A 169 -7.01 -1.71 16.96
C PHE A 169 -7.97 -2.82 17.39
N SER A 170 -7.81 -3.42 18.57
CA SER A 170 -8.81 -4.35 19.11
C SER A 170 -10.13 -3.68 19.50
N MET A 171 -10.22 -2.34 19.48
CA MET A 171 -11.46 -1.62 19.74
C MET A 171 -12.49 -1.75 18.60
N TYR A 172 -12.06 -2.05 17.37
CA TYR A 172 -12.95 -2.18 16.23
C TYR A 172 -13.67 -3.53 16.25
N GLY A 173 -14.99 -3.52 16.09
CA GLY A 173 -15.83 -4.73 16.17
C GLY A 173 -16.39 -5.04 17.57
N VAL A 174 -16.00 -4.28 18.59
CA VAL A 174 -16.48 -4.47 19.97
C VAL A 174 -17.41 -3.31 20.34
N ASP A 175 -18.58 -3.64 20.89
CA ASP A 175 -19.55 -2.66 21.42
C ASP A 175 -19.17 -2.23 22.85
N VAL A 176 -17.97 -1.66 22.98
CA VAL A 176 -17.43 -1.16 24.24
C VAL A 176 -16.98 0.28 24.04
N ASN A 177 -17.35 1.15 25.00
CA ASN A 177 -16.86 2.52 25.04
C ASN A 177 -15.34 2.56 25.07
N VAL A 178 -14.72 3.46 24.30
CA VAL A 178 -13.26 3.62 24.29
C VAL A 178 -12.75 3.89 25.70
N THR A 179 -12.00 2.93 26.25
CA THR A 179 -11.46 2.98 27.63
C THR A 179 -10.27 3.94 27.72
N GLN A 180 -9.91 4.33 28.95
CA GLN A 180 -8.74 5.20 29.16
C GLN A 180 -7.44 4.54 28.69
N SER A 181 -7.27 3.22 28.89
CA SER A 181 -6.09 2.49 28.42
C SER A 181 -5.99 2.46 26.90
N MET A 182 -7.12 2.36 26.19
CA MET A 182 -7.15 2.47 24.72
C MET A 182 -6.73 3.87 24.26
N LYS A 183 -7.23 4.93 24.91
CA LYS A 183 -6.80 6.31 24.60
C LYS A 183 -5.29 6.50 24.77
N SER A 184 -4.72 6.02 25.87
CA SER A 184 -3.28 6.09 26.10
C SER A 184 -2.46 5.32 25.05
N ASN A 185 -2.96 4.18 24.54
CA ASN A 185 -2.31 3.47 23.43
C ASN A 185 -2.35 4.27 22.12
N LEU A 186 -3.45 4.97 21.84
CA LEU A 186 -3.56 5.83 20.66
C LEU A 186 -2.60 7.03 20.75
N GLU A 187 -2.54 7.68 21.91
CA GLU A 187 -1.59 8.76 22.19
C GLU A 187 -0.14 8.30 22.02
N GLN A 188 0.20 7.09 22.48
CA GLN A 188 1.55 6.52 22.33
C GLN A 188 1.94 6.30 20.86
N ILE A 189 1.00 5.88 20.01
CA ILE A 189 1.23 5.74 18.56
C ILE A 189 1.51 7.11 17.94
N GLN A 190 0.63 8.09 18.19
CA GLN A 190 0.71 9.43 17.62
C GLN A 190 1.94 10.22 18.09
N LYS A 191 2.40 9.97 19.32
CA LYS A 191 3.58 10.65 19.90
C LYS A 191 4.90 10.31 19.18
N HIS A 192 4.99 9.12 18.59
CA HIS A 192 6.24 8.59 18.02
C HIS A 192 6.11 8.22 16.53
N SER A 193 4.98 8.58 15.90
CA SER A 193 4.67 8.20 14.53
C SER A 193 3.79 9.24 13.86
N LYS A 194 3.92 9.37 12.54
CA LYS A 194 2.88 9.95 11.69
C LYS A 194 1.86 8.89 11.35
N VAL A 195 0.59 9.24 11.45
CA VAL A 195 -0.53 8.37 11.08
C VAL A 195 -1.20 8.99 9.85
N HIS A 196 -1.37 8.20 8.80
CA HIS A 196 -2.12 8.56 7.61
C HIS A 196 -3.34 7.64 7.46
N ILE A 197 -4.55 8.21 7.39
CA ILE A 197 -5.80 7.46 7.27
C ILE A 197 -6.44 7.72 5.90
N TYR A 198 -6.70 6.64 5.16
CA TYR A 198 -7.37 6.68 3.87
C TYR A 198 -8.67 5.90 3.92
N LEU A 199 -9.78 6.54 3.60
CA LEU A 199 -11.11 5.93 3.59
C LEU A 199 -11.51 5.53 2.16
N HIS A 200 -12.12 4.35 2.04
CA HIS A 200 -12.75 3.88 0.81
C HIS A 200 -14.13 3.33 1.15
N TYR A 201 -15.15 3.85 0.47
CA TYR A 201 -16.55 3.49 0.68
C TYR A 201 -17.07 2.73 -0.53
N VAL A 202 -17.90 1.71 -0.28
CA VAL A 202 -18.63 0.96 -1.30
C VAL A 202 -20.12 1.01 -0.99
N GLY A 203 -20.93 1.46 -1.95
CA GLY A 203 -22.39 1.52 -1.85
C GLY A 203 -22.96 2.69 -1.05
N ALA A 204 -22.14 3.40 -0.28
CA ALA A 204 -22.58 4.52 0.56
C ALA A 204 -22.63 5.84 -0.24
N PRO A 205 -23.64 6.70 0.02
CA PRO A 205 -23.85 7.93 -0.73
C PRO A 205 -22.71 8.94 -0.50
N PRO A 206 -22.50 9.89 -1.44
CA PRO A 206 -21.45 10.90 -1.35
C PRO A 206 -21.48 11.76 -0.07
N THR A 207 -22.66 11.95 0.54
CA THR A 207 -22.81 12.68 1.81
C THR A 207 -22.09 12.00 2.98
N ASN A 208 -21.91 10.68 2.91
CA ASN A 208 -21.18 9.90 3.92
C ASN A 208 -19.68 9.81 3.59
N GLN A 209 -19.25 10.32 2.44
CA GLN A 209 -17.85 10.38 2.00
C GLN A 209 -17.15 11.66 2.48
N ALA A 210 -17.57 12.21 3.62
CA ALA A 210 -17.02 13.44 4.18
C ALA A 210 -15.49 13.32 4.37
N GLN A 211 -14.80 14.36 3.92
CA GLN A 211 -13.35 14.51 3.86
C GLN A 211 -12.66 14.26 5.21
N THR A 212 -11.85 13.21 5.35
CA THR A 212 -10.73 13.23 6.30
C THR A 212 -9.56 13.94 5.62
N SER A 213 -9.62 15.26 5.65
CA SER A 213 -8.46 16.10 5.37
C SER A 213 -8.56 17.34 6.23
N GLY A 214 -7.69 17.48 7.24
CA GLY A 214 -7.47 18.82 7.80
C GLY A 214 -6.75 18.97 9.13
N LYS A 215 -6.69 17.96 10.02
CA LYS A 215 -5.90 18.02 11.28
C LYS A 215 -5.45 16.60 11.59
N GLU A 216 -4.21 16.44 12.08
CA GLU A 216 -3.54 15.15 12.34
C GLU A 216 -4.51 14.01 12.65
N ASP A 217 -4.44 12.96 11.83
CA ASP A 217 -5.43 11.89 11.71
C ASP A 217 -5.69 11.21 13.06
N ASP A 218 -6.82 11.57 13.65
CA ASP A 218 -7.26 11.07 14.95
C ASP A 218 -7.86 9.66 14.79
N LEU A 219 -7.15 8.66 15.32
CA LEU A 219 -7.63 7.27 15.36
C LEU A 219 -8.95 7.13 16.13
N LEU A 220 -9.25 8.03 17.08
CA LEU A 220 -10.56 8.10 17.75
C LEU A 220 -11.64 8.59 16.79
N GLN A 221 -11.34 9.59 15.95
CA GLN A 221 -12.26 10.03 14.92
C GLN A 221 -12.56 8.90 13.95
N LEU A 222 -11.56 8.10 13.55
CA LEU A 222 -11.78 6.93 12.71
C LEU A 222 -12.72 5.91 13.38
N LYS A 223 -12.59 5.66 14.70
CA LYS A 223 -13.52 4.79 15.43
C LYS A 223 -14.95 5.34 15.38
N SER A 224 -15.11 6.63 15.64
CA SER A 224 -16.41 7.32 15.55
C SER A 224 -17.02 7.18 14.16
N THR A 225 -16.24 7.45 13.11
CA THR A 225 -16.67 7.30 11.70
C THR A 225 -17.09 5.86 11.38
N ALA A 226 -16.32 4.86 11.84
CA ALA A 226 -16.64 3.46 11.62
C ALA A 226 -17.94 3.03 12.34
N ASP A 227 -18.15 3.48 13.57
CA ASP A 227 -19.35 3.19 14.35
C ASP A 227 -20.59 3.87 13.76
N SER A 228 -20.48 5.14 13.36
CA SER A 228 -21.54 5.87 12.67
C SER A 228 -21.90 5.20 11.34
N PHE A 229 -20.90 4.79 10.55
CA PHE A 229 -21.14 4.04 9.33
C PHE A 229 -21.92 2.76 9.58
N LEU A 230 -21.56 1.99 10.62
CA LEU A 230 -22.28 0.78 11.00
C LEU A 230 -23.74 1.05 11.38
N ALA A 231 -23.97 2.10 12.17
CA ALA A 231 -25.31 2.48 12.61
C ALA A 231 -26.22 2.88 11.44
N ASP A 232 -25.68 3.63 10.48
CA ASP A 232 -26.39 4.06 9.29
C ASP A 232 -26.64 2.87 8.35
N ALA A 233 -25.58 2.13 8.00
CA ALA A 233 -25.62 1.07 6.99
C ALA A 233 -26.62 -0.05 7.30
N LYS A 234 -26.85 -0.35 8.59
CA LYS A 234 -27.84 -1.36 9.03
C LYS A 234 -29.26 -1.06 8.56
N ASN A 235 -29.63 0.22 8.46
CA ASN A 235 -30.99 0.66 8.18
C ASN A 235 -31.20 1.11 6.73
N HIS A 236 -30.14 1.15 5.92
CA HIS A 236 -30.18 1.64 4.56
C HIS A 236 -30.29 0.53 3.51
N GLN A 237 -30.78 0.90 2.33
CA GLN A 237 -30.93 0.02 1.16
C GLN A 237 -29.80 0.24 0.15
N TRP A 238 -28.61 0.57 0.63
CA TRP A 238 -27.39 0.71 -0.17
C TRP A 238 -27.08 -0.61 -0.90
N LYS A 239 -26.25 -0.53 -1.95
CA LYS A 239 -25.85 -1.70 -2.73
C LYS A 239 -24.39 -2.02 -2.42
N ARG A 240 -24.13 -3.20 -1.88
CA ARG A 240 -22.78 -3.65 -1.51
C ARG A 240 -22.09 -4.44 -2.62
N PHE A 241 -22.84 -5.34 -3.25
CA PHE A 241 -22.37 -6.15 -4.37
C PHE A 241 -23.40 -6.21 -5.47
N ALA A 242 -22.94 -6.26 -6.71
CA ALA A 242 -23.73 -6.78 -7.82
C ALA A 242 -23.59 -8.31 -7.86
N LEU A 243 -24.71 -9.02 -7.99
CA LEU A 243 -24.75 -10.45 -8.23
C LEU A 243 -24.65 -10.71 -9.73
N LEU A 244 -23.79 -11.63 -10.12
CA LEU A 244 -23.52 -11.97 -11.51
C LEU A 244 -24.10 -13.33 -11.86
N GLU A 245 -24.76 -13.40 -13.00
CA GLU A 245 -25.35 -14.63 -13.54
C GLU A 245 -24.90 -14.88 -14.97
N LYS A 246 -24.87 -16.17 -15.35
CA LYS A 246 -24.48 -16.62 -16.68
C LYS A 246 -25.66 -16.50 -17.65
N TYR A 247 -25.41 -15.96 -18.84
CA TYR A 247 -26.38 -15.97 -19.93
C TYR A 247 -26.90 -17.38 -20.26
N THR A 248 -26.06 -18.40 -20.13
CA THR A 248 -26.42 -19.81 -20.36
C THR A 248 -27.44 -20.37 -19.37
N ASN A 249 -27.69 -19.68 -18.25
CA ASN A 249 -28.67 -20.07 -17.25
C ASN A 249 -30.07 -19.48 -17.54
N ILE A 250 -30.19 -18.60 -18.54
CA ILE A 250 -31.47 -18.04 -18.97
C ILE A 250 -32.23 -19.11 -19.77
N SER A 251 -33.50 -19.35 -19.44
CA SER A 251 -34.30 -20.42 -20.04
C SER A 251 -34.56 -20.24 -21.53
N ASP A 252 -34.62 -18.99 -22.01
CA ASP A 252 -34.80 -18.63 -23.43
C ASP A 252 -33.48 -18.35 -24.17
N TRP A 253 -32.34 -18.71 -23.58
CA TRP A 253 -31.03 -18.61 -24.22
C TRP A 253 -30.92 -19.54 -25.43
N LYS A 254 -30.56 -19.00 -26.60
CA LYS A 254 -30.47 -19.73 -27.87
C LYS A 254 -29.04 -19.87 -28.40
N GLY A 255 -28.03 -19.56 -27.58
CA GLY A 255 -26.64 -19.57 -28.01
C GLY A 255 -26.30 -18.43 -28.98
N GLN A 256 -26.91 -17.24 -28.80
CA GLN A 256 -26.74 -16.08 -29.68
C GLN A 256 -25.27 -15.60 -29.78
N PHE A 257 -24.48 -15.83 -28.74
CA PHE A 257 -23.02 -15.67 -28.76
C PHE A 257 -22.37 -16.63 -27.75
N THR A 258 -21.04 -16.70 -27.74
CA THR A 258 -20.29 -17.45 -26.72
C THR A 258 -19.63 -16.48 -25.74
N PRO A 259 -20.11 -16.38 -24.49
CA PRO A 259 -19.48 -15.56 -23.45
C PRO A 259 -18.02 -15.96 -23.22
N LEU A 260 -17.13 -14.97 -23.19
CA LEU A 260 -15.70 -15.20 -22.91
C LEU A 260 -15.46 -15.72 -21.49
N ASN A 261 -14.47 -16.60 -21.33
CA ASN A 261 -14.04 -17.12 -20.04
C ASN A 261 -12.78 -16.41 -19.55
N TYR A 262 -12.94 -15.59 -18.51
CA TYR A 262 -11.85 -14.80 -17.95
C TYR A 262 -11.20 -15.40 -16.71
N VAL A 263 -11.60 -16.59 -16.22
CA VAL A 263 -11.08 -17.13 -14.95
C VAL A 263 -9.53 -17.19 -14.95
N GLY A 264 -8.95 -17.83 -15.95
CA GLY A 264 -7.48 -17.92 -16.06
C GLY A 264 -6.80 -16.58 -16.36
N ALA A 265 -7.51 -15.64 -17.00
CA ALA A 265 -6.99 -14.30 -17.27
C ALA A 265 -6.97 -13.43 -16.01
N ALA A 266 -8.02 -13.51 -15.19
CA ALA A 266 -8.13 -12.84 -13.90
C ALA A 266 -7.00 -13.29 -12.97
N ASP A 267 -6.77 -14.60 -12.85
CA ASP A 267 -5.68 -15.14 -12.02
C ASP A 267 -4.30 -14.64 -12.48
N ARG A 268 -4.03 -14.67 -13.79
CA ARG A 268 -2.74 -14.21 -14.35
C ARG A 268 -2.54 -12.70 -14.23
N SER A 269 -3.62 -11.92 -14.21
CA SER A 269 -3.56 -10.47 -14.13
C SER A 269 -3.00 -9.97 -12.79
N TRP A 270 -3.06 -10.77 -11.71
CA TRP A 270 -2.44 -10.43 -10.42
C TRP A 270 -0.96 -10.15 -10.54
N SER A 271 -0.21 -11.02 -11.23
CA SER A 271 1.22 -10.79 -11.36
C SER A 271 1.52 -9.55 -12.20
N VAL A 272 0.72 -9.26 -13.23
CA VAL A 272 0.85 -8.04 -14.04
C VAL A 272 0.53 -6.79 -13.20
N PHE A 273 -0.48 -6.85 -12.36
CA PHE A 273 -0.83 -5.75 -11.45
C PHE A 273 0.28 -5.48 -10.43
N ILE A 274 0.92 -6.51 -9.89
CA ILE A 274 2.07 -6.35 -9.00
C ILE A 274 3.25 -5.70 -9.73
N ASP A 275 3.56 -6.14 -10.94
CA ASP A 275 4.63 -5.54 -11.74
C ASP A 275 4.32 -4.07 -12.05
N PHE A 276 3.09 -3.76 -12.48
CA PHE A 276 2.59 -2.41 -12.74
C PHE A 276 2.73 -1.48 -11.51
N THR A 277 2.31 -1.93 -10.33
CA THR A 277 2.35 -1.09 -9.11
C THR A 277 3.78 -0.81 -8.64
N LYS A 278 4.71 -1.76 -8.82
CA LYS A 278 6.14 -1.54 -8.54
C LYS A 278 6.79 -0.58 -9.53
N TYR A 279 6.48 -0.71 -10.82
CA TYR A 279 6.91 0.25 -11.84
C TYR A 279 6.42 1.65 -11.51
N ARG A 280 5.16 1.78 -11.10
CA ARG A 280 4.58 3.07 -10.72
C ARG A 280 5.23 3.67 -9.48
N ALA A 281 5.49 2.86 -8.45
CA ALA A 281 6.20 3.33 -7.26
C ALA A 281 7.62 3.82 -7.62
N THR A 282 8.31 3.10 -8.51
CA THR A 282 9.63 3.48 -9.02
C THR A 282 9.56 4.76 -9.87
N GLN A 283 8.55 4.91 -10.74
CA GLN A 283 8.33 6.13 -11.50
C GLN A 283 8.15 7.34 -10.58
N LYS A 284 7.36 7.18 -9.53
CA LYS A 284 7.14 8.26 -8.57
C LYS A 284 8.43 8.61 -7.80
N MET A 285 9.25 7.61 -7.44
CA MET A 285 10.60 7.86 -6.92
C MET A 285 11.43 8.66 -7.91
N ILE A 286 11.37 8.33 -9.21
CA ILE A 286 12.09 9.09 -10.24
C ILE A 286 11.70 10.58 -10.22
N GLN A 287 10.40 10.84 -10.15
CA GLN A 287 9.81 12.18 -10.21
C GLN A 287 9.99 13.00 -8.92
N ASP A 288 10.05 12.34 -7.76
CA ASP A 288 10.14 13.01 -6.46
C ASP A 288 11.61 13.28 -6.04
N THR A 289 12.59 12.54 -6.58
CA THR A 289 14.02 12.83 -6.40
C THR A 289 14.44 14.01 -7.28
N ASP A 290 15.19 14.95 -6.72
CA ASP A 290 15.70 16.13 -7.40
C ASP A 290 16.49 15.75 -8.65
N GLN A 291 16.24 16.45 -9.75
CA GLN A 291 16.88 16.20 -11.03
C GLN A 291 18.42 16.31 -10.95
N ASP A 292 18.96 17.15 -10.07
CA ASP A 292 20.40 17.38 -9.93
C ASP A 292 21.09 16.26 -9.14
N HIS A 293 20.32 15.43 -8.45
CA HIS A 293 20.80 14.25 -7.73
C HIS A 293 21.08 13.05 -8.65
N TYR A 294 20.66 13.09 -9.92
CA TYR A 294 20.97 12.02 -10.88
C TYR A 294 22.36 12.17 -11.50
N LYS A 295 23.01 11.04 -11.78
CA LYS A 295 24.23 10.99 -12.60
C LYS A 295 23.86 11.43 -14.01
N GLY A 296 24.36 12.57 -14.47
CA GLY A 296 23.94 13.19 -15.74
C GLY A 296 22.74 14.13 -15.63
N GLY A 297 22.27 14.41 -14.40
CA GLY A 297 21.23 15.37 -14.11
C GLY A 297 19.87 15.03 -14.74
N LYS A 298 19.13 16.08 -15.11
CA LYS A 298 17.78 16.01 -15.70
C LYS A 298 17.63 15.01 -16.84
N ALA A 299 18.62 14.91 -17.75
CA ALA A 299 18.54 14.03 -18.91
C ALA A 299 18.42 12.54 -18.53
N THR A 300 19.14 12.11 -17.49
CA THR A 300 19.04 10.73 -16.97
C THR A 300 17.70 10.49 -16.32
N MET A 301 17.22 11.44 -15.51
CA MET A 301 15.92 11.37 -14.84
C MET A 301 14.76 11.29 -15.86
N GLU A 302 14.77 12.11 -16.90
CA GLU A 302 13.76 12.11 -17.97
C GLU A 302 13.74 10.77 -18.72
N LYS A 303 14.91 10.24 -19.11
CA LYS A 303 15.02 8.94 -19.78
C LYS A 303 14.46 7.79 -18.94
N LEU A 304 14.74 7.77 -17.64
CA LEU A 304 14.21 6.75 -16.73
C LEU A 304 12.70 6.91 -16.58
N ASN A 305 12.20 8.13 -16.47
CA ASN A 305 10.77 8.42 -16.35
C ASN A 305 9.98 8.06 -17.62
N GLU A 306 10.55 8.29 -18.81
CA GLU A 306 9.97 7.89 -20.10
C GLU A 306 9.85 6.37 -20.18
N ARG A 307 10.94 5.63 -19.89
CA ARG A 307 10.89 4.16 -19.88
C ARG A 307 9.88 3.60 -18.87
N ALA A 308 9.74 4.23 -17.70
CA ALA A 308 8.71 3.85 -16.75
C ALA A 308 7.30 4.11 -17.31
N SER A 309 7.09 5.23 -18.01
CA SER A 309 5.83 5.57 -18.66
C SER A 309 5.45 4.56 -19.73
N ASP A 310 6.40 4.19 -20.60
CA ASP A 310 6.22 3.18 -21.65
C ASP A 310 5.83 1.82 -21.08
N ALA A 311 6.49 1.38 -20.01
CA ALA A 311 6.15 0.14 -19.33
C ALA A 311 4.74 0.18 -18.75
N LEU A 312 4.37 1.26 -18.07
CA LEU A 312 3.04 1.44 -17.49
C LEU A 312 1.94 1.49 -18.56
N GLU A 313 2.19 2.13 -19.70
CA GLU A 313 1.27 2.10 -20.84
C GLU A 313 1.16 0.70 -21.44
N GLY A 314 2.26 -0.02 -21.60
CA GLY A 314 2.25 -1.40 -22.08
C GLY A 314 1.44 -2.35 -21.20
N TYR A 315 1.54 -2.22 -19.88
CA TYR A 315 0.69 -2.99 -18.95
C TYR A 315 -0.80 -2.67 -19.14
N ARG A 316 -1.17 -1.40 -19.40
CA ARG A 316 -2.57 -1.02 -19.67
C ARG A 316 -3.05 -1.59 -21.00
N ASN A 317 -2.24 -1.46 -22.05
CA ASN A 317 -2.54 -2.01 -23.38
C ASN A 317 -2.70 -3.53 -23.33
N TRP A 318 -1.92 -4.20 -22.49
CA TRP A 318 -2.08 -5.64 -22.24
C TRP A 318 -3.44 -5.96 -21.60
N ILE A 319 -3.87 -5.22 -20.57
CA ILE A 319 -5.21 -5.39 -19.96
C ILE A 319 -6.31 -5.19 -21.02
N THR A 320 -6.22 -4.15 -21.83
CA THR A 320 -7.16 -3.93 -22.93
C THR A 320 -7.16 -5.11 -23.91
N GLY A 321 -5.97 -5.61 -24.29
CA GLY A 321 -5.85 -6.78 -25.15
C GLY A 321 -6.51 -8.04 -24.58
N VAL A 322 -6.30 -8.31 -23.29
CA VAL A 322 -6.88 -9.47 -22.57
C VAL A 322 -8.40 -9.35 -22.45
N SER A 323 -8.93 -8.14 -22.28
CA SER A 323 -10.37 -7.89 -22.23
C SER A 323 -11.10 -8.16 -23.55
N ILE A 324 -10.36 -8.23 -24.66
CA ILE A 324 -10.88 -8.60 -25.98
C ILE A 324 -10.68 -10.10 -26.21
N ASP A 325 -9.52 -10.62 -25.81
CA ASP A 325 -9.11 -12.01 -25.98
C ASP A 325 -8.41 -12.53 -24.71
N PRO A 326 -9.10 -13.34 -23.86
CA PRO A 326 -8.55 -13.88 -22.62
C PRO A 326 -7.27 -14.70 -22.81
N GLU A 327 -7.07 -15.28 -24.00
CA GLU A 327 -5.91 -16.13 -24.29
C GLU A 327 -4.59 -15.35 -24.32
N LYS A 328 -4.65 -14.04 -24.60
CA LYS A 328 -3.48 -13.14 -24.51
C LYS A 328 -2.91 -13.08 -23.10
N ALA A 329 -3.69 -13.43 -22.07
CA ALA A 329 -3.20 -13.44 -20.69
C ALA A 329 -2.09 -14.49 -20.46
N LYS A 330 -1.93 -15.47 -21.36
CA LYS A 330 -0.87 -16.48 -21.30
C LYS A 330 0.53 -15.91 -21.48
N GLN A 331 0.65 -14.73 -22.10
CA GLN A 331 1.91 -14.04 -22.32
C GLN A 331 1.91 -12.74 -21.54
N LYS A 332 2.91 -12.54 -20.67
CA LYS A 332 3.08 -11.27 -19.95
C LYS A 332 3.62 -10.17 -20.87
N PRO A 333 3.43 -8.89 -20.52
CA PRO A 333 4.14 -7.78 -21.15
C PRO A 333 5.66 -7.97 -21.08
N GLY A 334 6.34 -7.68 -22.20
CA GLY A 334 7.78 -7.91 -22.36
C GLY A 334 8.66 -6.79 -21.80
N TYR A 335 8.46 -6.40 -20.55
CA TYR A 335 9.30 -5.42 -19.84
C TYR A 335 10.23 -6.11 -18.85
N ASP A 336 11.29 -5.40 -18.44
CA ASP A 336 12.17 -5.89 -17.37
C ASP A 336 11.39 -6.15 -16.07
N SER A 337 11.94 -6.99 -15.19
CA SER A 337 11.40 -7.10 -13.84
C SER A 337 11.46 -5.74 -13.14
N PRO A 338 10.41 -5.33 -12.40
CA PRO A 338 10.39 -4.05 -11.68
C PRO A 338 11.58 -3.87 -10.72
N GLU A 339 12.10 -4.96 -10.13
CA GLU A 339 13.25 -4.98 -9.23
C GLU A 339 14.53 -4.54 -9.95
N ARG A 340 14.79 -5.11 -11.13
CA ARG A 340 15.91 -4.72 -11.99
C ARG A 340 15.80 -3.26 -12.42
N PHE A 341 14.59 -2.82 -12.80
CA PHE A 341 14.38 -1.41 -13.15
C PHE A 341 14.62 -0.49 -11.95
N ARG A 342 14.12 -0.84 -10.76
CA ARG A 342 14.38 -0.08 -9.52
C ARG A 342 15.87 -0.02 -9.19
N GLN A 343 16.60 -1.13 -9.33
CA GLN A 343 18.05 -1.19 -9.14
C GLN A 343 18.76 -0.20 -10.07
N GLU A 344 18.40 -0.19 -11.35
CA GLU A 344 18.97 0.73 -12.33
C GLU A 344 18.74 2.19 -11.92
N VAL A 345 17.53 2.53 -11.48
CA VAL A 345 17.21 3.88 -11.01
C VAL A 345 18.05 4.26 -9.78
N LEU A 346 18.15 3.37 -8.78
CA LEU A 346 18.95 3.63 -7.58
C LEU A 346 20.44 3.82 -7.91
N LEU A 347 20.96 3.05 -8.87
CA LEU A 347 22.35 3.19 -9.34
C LEU A 347 22.58 4.45 -10.18
N ALA A 348 21.53 5.00 -10.79
CA ALA A 348 21.59 6.25 -11.54
C ALA A 348 21.62 7.49 -10.63
N ILE A 349 21.28 7.34 -9.35
CA ILE A 349 21.31 8.42 -8.35
C ILE A 349 22.76 8.57 -7.80
N GLN A 350 23.21 9.81 -7.58
CA GLN A 350 24.56 10.14 -7.15
C GLN A 350 24.82 9.74 -5.69
N THR A 351 25.86 8.96 -5.44
CA THR A 351 26.33 8.64 -4.09
C THR A 351 27.52 9.52 -3.72
N LYS A 352 27.72 9.71 -2.41
CA LYS A 352 28.93 10.30 -1.84
C LYS A 352 29.69 9.23 -1.06
N ARG A 353 31.02 9.31 -1.11
CA ARG A 353 31.90 8.47 -0.29
C ARG A 353 31.95 9.01 1.13
N PHE A 354 31.81 8.11 2.09
CA PHE A 354 31.99 8.36 3.51
C PHE A 354 33.03 7.41 4.10
N ILE A 355 33.59 7.82 5.23
CA ILE A 355 34.65 7.15 5.96
C ILE A 355 34.14 6.82 7.35
N ALA A 356 33.95 5.53 7.62
CA ALA A 356 33.82 5.03 8.98
C ALA A 356 35.18 5.15 9.67
N GLN A 357 35.21 5.74 10.84
CA GLN A 357 36.44 6.09 11.53
C GLN A 357 36.28 6.00 13.04
N LYS A 358 37.39 5.71 13.70
CA LYS A 358 37.51 5.61 15.15
C LYS A 358 38.20 6.86 15.69
N LEU A 359 37.52 7.55 16.59
CA LEU A 359 38.03 8.68 17.34
C LEU A 359 38.56 8.23 18.70
N SER A 360 39.69 8.79 19.12
CA SER A 360 40.18 8.68 20.49
C SER A 360 39.73 9.92 21.28
N LEU A 361 39.04 9.71 22.39
CA LEU A 361 38.56 10.78 23.27
C LEU A 361 39.59 11.11 24.35
N ASP A 362 39.54 12.32 24.90
CA ASP A 362 40.52 12.81 25.88
C ASP A 362 40.63 11.94 27.15
N ASN A 363 39.57 11.22 27.50
CA ASN A 363 39.54 10.28 28.63
C ASN A 363 39.98 8.85 28.25
N GLY A 364 40.62 8.66 27.10
CA GLY A 364 41.12 7.37 26.61
C GLY A 364 40.04 6.44 26.04
N ARG A 365 38.76 6.85 26.06
CA ARG A 365 37.67 6.09 25.41
C ARG A 365 37.76 6.21 23.89
N GLN A 366 37.10 5.28 23.20
CA GLN A 366 37.02 5.28 21.74
C GLN A 366 35.56 5.29 21.30
N THR A 367 35.28 6.02 20.22
CA THR A 367 33.95 6.05 19.59
C THR A 367 34.10 6.01 18.08
N HIS A 368 33.11 5.47 17.39
CA HIS A 368 33.06 5.39 15.94
C HIS A 368 32.07 6.41 15.39
N ILE A 369 32.45 7.06 14.29
CA ILE A 369 31.56 7.91 13.48
C ILE A 369 31.73 7.56 12.01
N ILE A 370 30.78 7.99 11.18
CA ILE A 370 30.91 8.01 9.73
C ILE A 370 30.83 9.46 9.29
N ASP A 371 31.78 9.92 8.49
CA ASP A 371 31.78 11.29 7.97
C ASP A 371 32.36 11.33 6.54
N ASP A 372 32.19 12.44 5.82
CA ASP A 372 32.69 12.59 4.45
C ASP A 372 34.19 12.92 4.35
N HIS A 373 34.85 13.07 5.50
CA HIS A 373 36.28 13.33 5.65
C HIS A 373 36.84 12.58 6.87
N LEU A 374 38.16 12.38 6.89
CA LEU A 374 38.85 11.79 8.03
C LEU A 374 39.19 12.90 9.03
N HIS A 375 38.70 12.78 10.27
CA HIS A 375 38.97 13.72 11.34
C HIS A 375 40.43 13.65 11.80
N PRO A 376 41.01 14.75 12.31
CA PRO A 376 42.36 14.73 12.87
C PRO A 376 42.50 13.66 13.95
N GLN A 377 43.59 12.90 13.90
CA GLN A 377 43.91 11.81 14.85
C GLN A 377 42.93 10.62 14.84
N ALA A 378 41.94 10.62 13.93
CA ALA A 378 41.06 9.48 13.73
C ALA A 378 41.77 8.34 12.99
N THR A 379 41.41 7.10 13.32
CA THR A 379 41.83 5.92 12.56
C THR A 379 40.72 5.52 11.60
N LYS A 380 41.00 5.48 10.30
CA LYS A 380 40.07 4.95 9.30
C LYS A 380 39.77 3.48 9.57
N LEU A 381 38.48 3.12 9.56
CA LEU A 381 38.00 1.75 9.72
C LEU A 381 37.67 1.14 8.36
N PHE A 382 36.74 1.76 7.63
CA PHE A 382 36.31 1.34 6.29
C PHE A 382 35.65 2.50 5.55
N GLU A 383 35.37 2.30 4.27
CA GLU A 383 34.66 3.27 3.43
C GLU A 383 33.36 2.69 2.92
N LEU A 384 32.43 3.59 2.63
CA LEU A 384 31.12 3.26 2.11
C LEU A 384 30.63 4.36 1.18
N GLU A 385 29.69 4.01 0.32
CA GLU A 385 28.91 4.96 -0.46
C GLU A 385 27.46 5.00 0.03
N ALA A 386 26.94 6.22 0.21
CA ALA A 386 25.57 6.48 0.62
C ALA A 386 25.04 7.75 -0.09
N TYR A 387 23.73 7.99 -0.01
CA TYR A 387 23.17 9.24 -0.53
C TYR A 387 23.40 10.38 0.48
N GLN A 388 23.60 11.60 -0.04
CA GLN A 388 23.77 12.81 0.79
C GLN A 388 22.47 13.59 0.98
N TYR A 389 21.35 13.07 0.48
CA TYR A 389 20.05 13.74 0.42
C TYR A 389 18.92 12.75 0.72
N GLY A 390 17.80 13.29 1.21
CA GLY A 390 16.69 12.51 1.76
C GLY A 390 15.45 12.39 0.89
N ASP A 391 15.55 12.79 -0.37
CA ASP A 391 14.50 12.72 -1.40
C ASP A 391 14.53 11.39 -2.18
N VAL A 392 15.41 10.46 -1.82
CA VAL A 392 15.40 9.08 -2.35
C VAL A 392 14.48 8.22 -1.50
N ILE A 393 13.31 7.90 -2.06
CA ILE A 393 12.29 7.10 -1.38
C ILE A 393 12.81 5.70 -1.04
N GLY A 394 12.45 5.22 0.17
CA GLY A 394 12.88 3.91 0.67
C GLY A 394 14.26 3.92 1.31
N THR A 395 14.78 5.11 1.62
CA THR A 395 16.00 5.31 2.40
C THR A 395 15.68 5.96 3.74
N SER A 396 16.50 5.65 4.75
CA SER A 396 16.43 6.24 6.09
C SER A 396 17.72 7.03 6.34
N ASN A 397 17.60 8.17 7.02
CA ASN A 397 18.80 8.89 7.44
C ASN A 397 19.54 8.08 8.52
N VAL A 398 20.86 8.15 8.51
CA VAL A 398 21.73 7.80 9.62
C VAL A 398 22.44 9.08 10.03
N LEU A 399 22.33 9.41 11.32
CA LEU A 399 22.83 10.65 11.89
C LEU A 399 23.78 10.34 13.03
N PHE A 400 24.95 10.97 13.04
CA PHE A 400 25.85 10.99 14.20
C PHE A 400 25.74 12.34 14.91
N GLY A 401 25.60 12.31 16.23
CA GLY A 401 25.50 13.50 17.06
C GLY A 401 26.50 13.48 18.21
N LYS A 402 26.94 14.66 18.63
CA LYS A 402 27.86 14.88 19.75
C LYS A 402 27.25 15.83 20.76
N LYS A 403 27.36 15.52 22.05
CA LYS A 403 27.02 16.40 23.16
C LYS A 403 28.22 16.50 24.10
N ASP A 404 28.53 17.70 24.56
CA ASP A 404 29.38 17.90 25.72
C ASP A 404 28.53 17.87 26.99
N ASP A 405 28.91 17.03 27.95
CA ASP A 405 28.20 16.84 29.21
C ASP A 405 29.24 16.96 30.34
N ASP A 406 29.40 18.19 30.85
CA ASP A 406 30.38 18.56 31.88
C ASP A 406 31.84 18.20 31.51
N GLY A 407 32.26 18.50 30.27
CA GLY A 407 33.60 18.22 29.77
C GLY A 407 33.80 16.76 29.33
N ILE A 408 32.72 15.97 29.30
CA ILE A 408 32.72 14.60 28.81
C ILE A 408 31.93 14.53 27.52
N ASP A 409 32.63 14.31 26.42
CA ASP A 409 31.99 14.06 25.13
C ASP A 409 31.15 12.77 25.16
N LYS A 410 29.90 12.90 24.70
CA LYS A 410 28.94 11.82 24.47
C LYS A 410 28.51 11.80 23.01
N TYR A 411 28.42 10.61 22.44
CA TYR A 411 28.09 10.39 21.05
C TYR A 411 26.82 9.55 20.93
N ILE A 412 26.01 9.87 19.93
CA ILE A 412 24.83 9.09 19.53
C ILE A 412 24.84 8.82 18.03
N CYS A 413 24.33 7.66 17.63
CA CYS A 413 23.99 7.36 16.24
C CYS A 413 22.51 7.02 16.18
N LEU A 414 21.79 7.70 15.30
CA LEU A 414 20.33 7.62 15.16
C LEU A 414 19.98 7.20 13.74
N MET A 415 18.89 6.45 13.58
CA MET A 415 18.33 6.14 12.27
C MET A 415 16.85 6.51 12.18
N GLY A 416 16.49 7.18 11.09
CA GLY A 416 15.11 7.59 10.78
C GLY A 416 14.58 8.76 11.60
N ARG A 417 15.43 9.53 12.30
CA ARG A 417 15.02 10.64 13.17
C ARG A 417 15.95 11.85 13.12
N ASN A 418 15.46 12.98 13.64
CA ASN A 418 16.26 14.19 13.80
C ASN A 418 17.19 14.10 15.00
N VAL A 419 18.15 15.03 15.08
CA VAL A 419 19.09 15.12 16.20
C VAL A 419 18.35 15.27 17.53
N THR A 420 18.76 14.51 18.54
CA THR A 420 18.21 14.61 19.89
C THR A 420 18.51 15.99 20.49
N PRO A 421 17.56 16.67 21.16
CA PRO A 421 17.84 17.95 21.81
C PRO A 421 19.08 17.91 22.71
N GLY A 422 19.94 18.91 22.57
CA GLY A 422 21.22 18.99 23.29
C GLY A 422 22.39 18.28 22.61
N TYR A 423 22.16 17.50 21.54
CA TYR A 423 23.22 17.00 20.67
C TYR A 423 23.38 17.91 19.45
N ILE A 424 24.62 18.06 18.99
CA ILE A 424 25.00 18.74 17.77
C ILE A 424 25.25 17.68 16.69
N GLU A 425 24.58 17.81 15.55
CA GLU A 425 24.79 16.94 14.39
C GLU A 425 26.26 17.04 13.93
N GLN A 426 26.90 15.89 13.76
CA GLN A 426 28.26 15.76 13.23
C GLN A 426 28.20 15.39 11.75
N SER A 427 27.36 14.41 11.41
CA SER A 427 27.19 13.93 10.04
C SER A 427 25.81 13.32 9.84
N ARG A 428 25.36 13.33 8.58
CA ARG A 428 24.09 12.73 8.14
C ARG A 428 24.21 12.23 6.72
N PHE A 429 23.66 11.05 6.47
CA PHE A 429 23.59 10.42 5.15
C PHE A 429 22.38 9.48 5.08
N TRP A 430 21.99 9.04 3.88
CA TRP A 430 20.81 8.21 3.65
C TRP A 430 21.18 6.85 3.07
N VAL A 431 20.60 5.81 3.65
CA VAL A 431 20.93 4.39 3.44
C VAL A 431 19.66 3.55 3.40
N SER A 432 19.76 2.27 3.05
CA SER A 432 18.60 1.37 3.17
C SER A 432 18.58 0.63 4.50
N GLU A 433 17.40 0.45 5.09
CA GLU A 433 17.21 -0.43 6.26
C GLU A 433 17.27 -1.93 5.89
N LYS A 434 17.21 -2.25 4.59
CA LYS A 434 17.22 -3.63 4.08
C LYS A 434 18.24 -3.77 2.96
N ALA A 435 18.76 -4.98 2.77
CA ALA A 435 19.59 -5.26 1.62
C ALA A 435 18.82 -5.01 0.32
N ILE A 436 19.47 -4.33 -0.62
CA ILE A 436 19.00 -4.19 -2.00
C ILE A 436 20.08 -4.80 -2.89
N GLU A 437 19.76 -5.97 -3.45
CA GLU A 437 20.69 -6.74 -4.30
C GLU A 437 21.29 -5.86 -5.41
N GLY A 438 22.62 -5.90 -5.51
CA GLY A 438 23.41 -5.10 -6.44
C GLY A 438 23.30 -3.57 -6.30
N VAL A 439 22.81 -3.05 -5.16
CA VAL A 439 22.84 -1.61 -4.82
C VAL A 439 23.41 -1.38 -3.43
N PHE A 440 22.74 -1.91 -2.40
CA PHE A 440 23.05 -1.72 -0.98
C PHE A 440 23.11 -3.08 -0.31
N GLU A 441 24.28 -3.70 -0.35
CA GLU A 441 24.47 -5.09 0.10
C GLU A 441 25.32 -5.18 1.37
N GLN A 442 26.14 -4.16 1.62
CA GLN A 442 27.06 -4.18 2.75
C GLN A 442 26.32 -3.76 4.01
N LYS A 443 26.13 -4.72 4.91
CA LYS A 443 25.53 -4.50 6.23
C LYS A 443 26.52 -3.80 7.17
N VAL A 444 26.07 -2.72 7.80
CA VAL A 444 26.75 -2.03 8.91
C VAL A 444 25.87 -2.14 10.16
N SER A 445 26.43 -2.68 11.23
CA SER A 445 25.78 -2.76 12.54
C SER A 445 26.25 -1.63 13.45
N VAL A 446 25.31 -0.93 14.08
CA VAL A 446 25.56 0.08 15.10
C VAL A 446 25.40 -0.55 16.47
N VAL A 447 26.44 -0.47 17.29
CA VAL A 447 26.44 -0.91 18.68
C VAL A 447 26.57 0.33 19.56
N ALA A 448 25.54 0.63 20.32
CA ALA A 448 25.59 1.69 21.31
C ALA A 448 26.19 1.15 22.61
N LEU A 449 27.05 1.92 23.26
CA LEU A 449 27.60 1.63 24.59
C LEU A 449 27.07 2.69 25.56
N PRO A 450 25.81 2.55 26.08
CA PRO A 450 25.11 3.65 26.74
C PRO A 450 25.82 4.14 28.01
N GLY A 451 26.41 3.24 28.78
CA GLY A 451 27.20 3.58 29.97
C GLY A 451 28.50 4.36 29.66
N LEU A 452 28.95 4.33 28.41
CA LEU A 452 30.17 5.02 27.95
C LEU A 452 29.87 6.21 27.04
N GLY A 453 28.62 6.43 26.63
CA GLY A 453 28.27 7.47 25.64
C GLY A 453 29.09 7.34 24.35
N CYS A 454 29.41 6.12 23.94
CA CYS A 454 30.24 5.82 22.78
C CYS A 454 29.50 4.88 21.83
N ILE A 455 29.95 4.87 20.57
CA ILE A 455 29.36 4.08 19.50
C ILE A 455 30.45 3.19 18.92
N GLN A 456 30.07 1.98 18.52
CA GLN A 456 30.90 1.10 17.73
C GLN A 456 30.15 0.71 16.45
N LEU A 457 30.91 0.55 15.38
CA LEU A 457 30.44 0.16 14.05
C LEU A 457 31.13 -1.14 13.66
N GLU A 458 30.35 -2.09 13.15
CA GLU A 458 30.83 -3.40 12.71
C GLU A 458 30.36 -3.67 11.28
N LEU A 459 31.27 -4.19 10.45
CA LEU A 459 30.97 -4.67 9.10
C LEU A 459 30.66 -6.16 9.15
N GLU A 460 29.47 -6.54 8.67
CA GLU A 460 28.95 -7.91 8.71
C GLU A 460 28.92 -8.47 10.16
N ASP A 461 28.15 -9.54 10.41
CA ASP A 461 27.95 -10.03 11.79
C ASP A 461 29.26 -10.58 12.38
N SER A 462 30.00 -9.72 13.10
CA SER A 462 31.31 -10.03 13.67
C SER A 462 31.29 -11.02 14.85
N GLY A 463 30.15 -11.66 15.12
CA GLY A 463 29.96 -12.57 16.26
C GLY A 463 29.99 -11.88 17.63
N SER A 464 29.99 -10.54 17.68
CA SER A 464 29.97 -9.75 18.91
C SER A 464 28.71 -10.01 19.75
N GLN A 465 28.90 -10.30 21.05
CA GLN A 465 27.82 -10.48 22.03
C GLN A 465 27.20 -9.16 22.52
N ALA A 466 27.66 -8.00 22.02
CA ALA A 466 27.14 -6.71 22.43
C ALA A 466 25.72 -6.48 21.87
N THR A 467 24.88 -5.79 22.66
CA THR A 467 23.50 -5.47 22.26
C THR A 467 23.51 -4.51 21.06
N LYS A 468 23.21 -5.04 19.86
CA LYS A 468 23.07 -4.25 18.63
C LYS A 468 21.95 -3.22 18.79
N HIS A 469 22.21 -2.00 18.35
CA HIS A 469 21.23 -0.92 18.37
C HIS A 469 20.34 -0.96 17.13
N PHE A 470 20.93 -0.95 15.93
CA PHE A 470 20.26 -1.17 14.66
C PHE A 470 21.27 -1.52 13.56
N ASP A 471 20.75 -1.99 12.42
CA ASP A 471 21.52 -2.31 11.21
C ASP A 471 21.07 -1.42 10.05
N PHE A 472 21.98 -1.13 9.13
CA PHE A 472 21.68 -0.49 7.85
C PHE A 472 22.58 -1.02 6.72
N TYR A 473 22.20 -0.75 5.48
CA TYR A 473 22.84 -1.28 4.27
C TYR A 473 23.33 -0.14 3.39
N VAL A 474 24.59 -0.25 2.97
CA VAL A 474 25.31 0.75 2.16
C VAL A 474 25.88 0.11 0.90
N LYS A 475 26.31 0.97 -0.03
CA LYS A 475 26.99 0.52 -1.22
C LYS A 475 28.45 0.26 -0.88
N LYS A 476 28.93 -0.92 -1.24
CA LYS A 476 30.33 -1.31 -1.06
C LYS A 476 31.23 -0.46 -1.96
N VAL A 477 32.33 0.03 -1.40
CA VAL A 477 33.38 0.79 -2.11
C VAL A 477 34.44 -0.15 -2.66
#